data_AF-A0A3D9JPW1-F1
#
_entry.id   AF-A0A3D9JPW1-F1
#
_cell.length_a   1.000
_cell.length_b   1.000
_cell.length_c   1.000
_cell.angle_alpha   90.00
_cell.angle_beta   90.00
_cell.angle_gamma   90.00
#
_symmetry.space_group_name_H-M   'P 1'
#
loop_
_entity.id
_entity.type
_entity.pdbx_description
1 polymer ?
#
loop_
_entity_poly.entity_id
_entity_poly.type
_entity_poly.pdbx_seq_one_letter_code
_entity_poly.pdbx_strand_id
1 'polypeptide(L)'
;MFDEAFRVLRSGGRLAISDIVTTAELPAEIKNDLDVMYSGCISGASSVDEVKAMLTQSGFTDVVVEPKDESKAFIKDWVPGSNVENYIVSTVIKAVKP
;
A
#
# COMPACT_ATOMS: atom_id res chain seq x y z
N MET A 1 -11.90 -4.05 2.76
CA MET A 1 -10.93 -5.16 2.59
C MET A 1 -10.43 -5.64 3.95
N PHE A 2 -9.82 -4.76 4.75
CA PHE A 2 -9.28 -5.14 6.06
C PHE A 2 -10.30 -5.68 7.06
N ASP A 3 -11.60 -5.40 6.90
CA ASP A 3 -12.67 -5.96 7.75
C ASP A 3 -12.72 -7.49 7.69
N GLU A 4 -12.48 -8.08 6.52
CA GLU A 4 -12.46 -9.53 6.37
C GLU A 4 -11.21 -10.15 7.00
N ALA A 5 -10.05 -9.50 6.87
CA ALA A 5 -8.84 -9.91 7.58
C ALA A 5 -9.04 -9.83 9.10
N PHE A 6 -9.70 -8.77 9.59
CA PHE A 6 -10.05 -8.61 10.99
C PHE A 6 -11.02 -9.70 11.45
N ARG A 7 -12.05 -10.02 10.66
CA ARG A 7 -13.06 -11.04 10.98
C ARG A 7 -12.43 -12.42 11.19
N VAL A 8 -11.50 -12.82 10.33
CA VAL A 8 -10.94 -14.19 10.35
C VAL A 8 -9.79 -14.37 11.35
N LEU A 9 -9.10 -13.31 11.74
CA LEU A 9 -8.06 -13.38 12.77
C LEU A 9 -8.67 -13.70 14.14
N ARG A 10 -7.97 -14.50 14.95
CA ARG A 10 -8.27 -14.64 16.39
C ARG A 10 -7.86 -13.38 17.17
N SER A 11 -8.39 -13.20 18.37
CA SER A 11 -7.88 -12.18 19.32
C SER A 11 -6.39 -12.41 19.60
N GLY A 12 -5.62 -11.33 19.65
CA GLY A 12 -4.15 -11.32 19.65
C GLY A 12 -3.52 -11.71 18.30
N GLY A 13 -4.31 -11.87 17.25
CA GLY A 13 -3.84 -12.17 15.89
C GLY A 13 -3.12 -10.97 15.26
N ARG A 14 -2.17 -11.24 14.36
CA ARG A 14 -1.38 -10.19 13.70
C ARG A 14 -1.64 -10.18 12.20
N LEU A 15 -1.83 -8.98 11.66
CA LEU A 15 -1.70 -8.69 10.24
C LEU A 15 -0.26 -8.22 9.98
N ALA A 16 0.42 -8.82 9.00
CA ALA A 16 1.76 -8.45 8.59
C ALA A 16 1.92 -8.72 7.09
N ILE A 17 1.81 -7.67 6.28
CA ILE A 17 1.83 -7.73 4.82
C ILE A 17 2.84 -6.73 4.24
N SER A 18 3.23 -6.95 3.00
CA SER A 18 3.97 -5.99 2.19
C SER A 18 3.08 -5.56 1.04
N ASP A 19 3.04 -4.27 0.76
CA ASP A 19 2.29 -3.70 -0.35
C ASP A 19 3.03 -2.46 -0.90
N ILE A 20 2.46 -1.79 -1.90
CA ILE A 20 2.91 -0.46 -2.34
C ILE A 20 1.94 0.62 -1.90
N VAL A 21 2.49 1.78 -1.58
CA VAL A 21 1.73 2.98 -1.19
C VAL A 21 2.17 4.18 -2.01
N THR A 22 1.25 5.12 -2.18
CA THR A 22 1.57 6.42 -2.77
C THR A 22 2.24 7.32 -1.72
N THR A 23 3.26 8.04 -2.17
CA THR A 23 3.98 9.09 -1.42
C THR A 23 3.67 10.49 -1.95
N ALA A 24 3.05 10.58 -3.13
CA ALA A 24 2.55 11.79 -3.77
C ALA A 24 1.33 11.46 -4.63
N GLU A 25 0.60 12.48 -5.06
CA GLU A 25 -0.52 12.30 -5.98
C GLU A 25 -0.04 11.74 -7.33
N LEU A 26 -0.70 10.69 -7.79
CA LEU A 26 -0.40 10.09 -9.09
C LEU A 26 -0.89 11.01 -10.23
N PRO A 27 -0.05 11.27 -11.25
CA PRO A 27 -0.47 11.94 -12.48
C PRO A 27 -1.69 11.26 -13.10
N ALA A 28 -2.54 12.02 -13.79
CA ALA A 28 -3.78 11.52 -14.38
C ALA A 28 -3.53 10.40 -15.39
N GLU A 29 -2.40 10.44 -16.10
CA GLU A 29 -1.97 9.43 -17.06
C GLU A 29 -1.65 8.10 -16.39
N ILE A 30 -1.08 8.13 -15.17
CA ILE A 30 -0.80 6.91 -14.40
C ILE A 30 -2.07 6.41 -13.72
N LYS A 31 -2.84 7.32 -13.12
CA LYS A 31 -4.05 7.00 -12.34
C LYS A 31 -5.17 6.38 -13.20
N ASN A 32 -5.29 6.82 -14.45
CA ASN A 32 -6.36 6.38 -15.36
C ASN A 32 -5.94 5.25 -16.32
N ASP A 33 -4.68 4.79 -16.28
CA ASP A 33 -4.23 3.65 -17.07
C ASP A 33 -4.68 2.34 -16.41
N LEU A 34 -5.63 1.68 -17.07
CA LEU A 34 -6.23 0.41 -16.62
C LEU A 34 -5.50 -0.83 -17.12
N ASP A 35 -4.47 -0.68 -17.96
CA ASP A 35 -3.76 -1.81 -18.57
C ASP A 35 -2.48 -2.09 -17.78
N VAL A 36 -1.42 -1.31 -18.01
CA VAL A 36 -0.09 -1.55 -17.43
C VAL A 36 -0.04 -1.08 -15.98
N MET A 37 -0.56 0.11 -15.68
CA MET A 37 -0.39 0.71 -14.34
C MET A 37 -1.31 0.04 -13.31
N TYR A 38 -2.54 -0.28 -13.72
CA TYR A 38 -3.47 -0.98 -12.85
C TYR A 38 -3.06 -2.43 -12.60
N SER A 39 -2.70 -3.18 -13.66
CA SER A 39 -2.24 -4.57 -13.49
C SER A 39 -0.92 -4.68 -12.73
N GLY A 40 -0.08 -3.63 -12.79
CA GLY A 40 1.14 -3.49 -11.98
C GLY A 40 0.92 -3.06 -10.52
N CYS A 41 -0.34 -2.95 -10.07
CA CYS A 41 -0.75 -2.46 -8.74
C CYS A 41 -0.43 -0.98 -8.46
N ILE A 42 0.01 -0.20 -9.46
CA ILE A 42 0.50 1.17 -9.28
C ILE A 42 -0.66 2.16 -9.14
N SER A 43 -1.60 2.17 -10.10
CA SER A 43 -2.67 3.18 -10.15
C SER A 43 -3.70 3.04 -9.03
N GLY A 44 -3.82 1.84 -8.45
CA GLY A 44 -4.69 1.53 -7.31
C GLY A 44 -4.04 1.70 -5.94
N ALA A 45 -2.76 2.09 -5.88
CA ALA A 45 -2.04 2.21 -4.61
C ALA A 45 -2.66 3.29 -3.72
N SER A 46 -2.98 2.93 -2.47
CA SER A 46 -3.45 3.86 -1.46
C SER A 46 -2.29 4.60 -0.80
N SER A 47 -2.53 5.78 -0.26
CA SER A 47 -1.56 6.50 0.56
C SER A 47 -1.35 5.82 1.92
N VAL A 48 -0.24 6.15 2.58
CA VAL A 48 0.04 5.69 3.95
C VAL A 48 -1.11 6.00 4.91
N ASP A 49 -1.69 7.19 4.79
CA ASP A 49 -2.74 7.65 5.70
C ASP A 49 -4.08 6.95 5.43
N GLU A 50 -4.41 6.67 4.16
CA GLU A 50 -5.57 5.86 3.82
C GLU A 50 -5.44 4.43 4.35
N VAL A 51 -4.27 3.80 4.20
CA VAL A 51 -4.04 2.45 4.76
C VAL A 51 -4.19 2.43 6.28
N LYS A 52 -3.62 3.43 6.98
CA LYS A 52 -3.79 3.57 8.43
C LYS A 52 -5.27 3.73 8.81
N ALA A 53 -5.98 4.62 8.14
CA ALA A 53 -7.39 4.90 8.39
C ALA A 53 -8.25 3.63 8.18
N MET A 54 -8.04 2.90 7.08
CA MET A 54 -8.77 1.67 6.81
C MET A 54 -8.51 0.59 7.88
N LEU A 55 -7.26 0.40 8.31
CA LEU A 55 -6.93 -0.57 9.37
C LEU A 55 -7.57 -0.20 10.71
N THR A 56 -7.46 1.07 11.11
CA THR A 56 -8.06 1.56 12.36
C THR A 56 -9.59 1.46 12.30
N GLN A 57 -10.21 1.78 11.17
CA GLN A 57 -11.66 1.66 10.98
C GLN A 57 -12.14 0.21 11.10
N SER A 58 -11.37 -0.76 10.59
CA SER A 58 -11.66 -2.20 10.75
C SER A 58 -11.48 -2.72 12.19
N GLY A 59 -10.92 -1.92 13.09
CA GLY A 59 -10.74 -2.26 14.51
C GLY A 59 -9.35 -2.78 14.89
N PHE A 60 -8.38 -2.75 13.97
CA PHE A 60 -6.99 -3.10 14.31
C PHE A 60 -6.34 -2.04 15.22
N THR A 61 -5.47 -2.49 16.12
CA THR A 61 -4.62 -1.67 16.98
C THR A 61 -3.15 -1.84 16.60
N ASP A 62 -2.26 -1.05 17.21
CA ASP A 62 -0.80 -1.09 16.97
C ASP A 62 -0.44 -1.01 15.47
N VAL A 63 -1.15 -0.15 14.74
CA VAL A 63 -1.01 0.01 13.29
C VAL A 63 0.34 0.67 12.99
N VAL A 64 1.16 -0.03 12.21
CA VAL A 64 2.43 0.44 11.69
C VAL A 64 2.40 0.29 10.17
N VAL A 65 2.58 1.41 9.47
CA VAL A 65 2.79 1.45 8.02
C VAL A 65 4.15 2.10 7.81
N GLU A 66 5.12 1.33 7.34
CA GLU A 66 6.53 1.69 7.26
C GLU A 66 6.99 1.66 5.79
N PRO A 67 6.93 2.81 5.09
CA PRO A 67 7.46 2.96 3.74
C PRO A 67 8.97 2.70 3.71
N LYS A 68 9.45 2.10 2.61
CA LYS A 68 10.86 1.80 2.36
C LYS A 68 11.35 2.61 1.18
N ASP A 69 12.00 3.73 1.42
CA ASP A 69 12.49 4.62 0.35
C ASP A 69 13.52 3.92 -0.55
N GLU A 70 14.28 2.96 -0.03
CA GLU A 70 15.23 2.17 -0.82
C GLU A 70 14.53 1.35 -1.93
N SER A 71 13.20 1.16 -1.81
CA SER A 71 12.42 0.45 -2.83
C SER A 71 12.37 1.14 -4.18
N LYS A 72 12.55 2.47 -4.20
CA LYS A 72 12.61 3.26 -5.44
C LYS A 72 13.68 2.74 -6.41
N ALA A 73 14.79 2.23 -5.88
CA ALA A 73 15.91 1.73 -6.67
C ALA A 73 15.55 0.56 -7.59
N PHE A 74 14.56 -0.25 -7.21
CA PHE A 74 14.07 -1.37 -8.03
C PHE A 74 12.70 -1.11 -8.67
N ILE A 75 11.87 -0.22 -8.10
CA ILE A 75 10.58 0.17 -8.68
C ILE A 75 10.76 0.89 -10.03
N LYS A 76 11.84 1.65 -10.20
CA LYS A 76 12.15 2.34 -11.46
C LYS A 76 12.17 1.41 -12.69
N ASP A 77 12.47 0.12 -12.48
CA ASP A 77 12.60 -0.87 -13.54
C ASP A 77 11.27 -1.60 -13.84
N TRP A 78 10.21 -1.34 -13.05
CA TRP A 78 8.90 -1.99 -13.23
C TRP A 78 8.21 -1.55 -14.52
N VAL A 79 8.21 -0.24 -14.78
CA VAL A 79 7.62 0.34 -15.99
C VAL A 79 8.60 1.40 -16.54
N PRO A 80 9.54 0.99 -17.42
CA PRO A 80 10.57 1.88 -17.94
C PRO A 80 9.99 3.17 -18.56
N GLY A 81 10.54 4.32 -18.19
CA GLY A 81 10.14 5.63 -18.72
C GLY A 81 8.91 6.27 -18.07
N SER A 82 8.23 5.58 -17.15
CA SER A 82 7.05 6.11 -16.44
C SER A 82 7.38 6.97 -15.22
N ASN A 83 8.59 6.83 -14.66
CA ASN A 83 9.04 7.50 -13.44
C ASN A 83 8.14 7.24 -12.21
N VAL A 84 7.51 6.06 -12.13
CA VAL A 84 6.60 5.66 -11.04
C VAL A 84 7.27 5.64 -9.67
N GLU A 85 8.58 5.43 -9.61
CA GLU A 85 9.39 5.48 -8.38
C GLU A 85 9.38 6.84 -7.67
N ASN A 86 8.94 7.91 -8.36
CA ASN A 86 8.76 9.22 -7.75
C ASN A 86 7.45 9.34 -6.96
N TYR A 87 6.51 8.42 -7.16
CA TYR A 87 5.17 8.50 -6.59
C TYR A 87 4.85 7.34 -5.66
N ILE A 88 5.47 6.18 -5.84
CA ILE A 88 5.19 4.98 -5.05
C ILE A 88 6.44 4.41 -4.39
N VAL A 89 6.22 3.73 -3.27
CA VAL A 89 7.23 2.96 -2.54
C VAL A 89 6.61 1.67 -2.00
N SER A 90 7.43 0.65 -1.81
CA SER A 90 7.04 -0.51 -1.02
C SER A 90 6.92 -0.13 0.45
N THR A 91 5.98 -0.76 1.15
CA THR A 91 5.75 -0.57 2.58
C THR A 91 5.57 -1.90 3.29
N VAL A 92 5.98 -1.96 4.55
CA VAL A 92 5.57 -3.01 5.47
C VAL A 92 4.39 -2.50 6.29
N ILE A 93 3.30 -3.27 6.30
CA ILE A 93 2.08 -2.96 7.04
C ILE A 93 1.90 -4.02 8.13
N LYS A 94 1.82 -3.57 9.39
CA LYS A 94 1.61 -4.42 10.56
C LYS A 94 0.45 -3.87 11.38
N ALA A 95 -0.36 -4.75 11.94
CA ALA A 95 -1.40 -4.39 12.91
C ALA A 95 -1.81 -5.61 13.76
N VAL A 96 -2.48 -5.36 14.88
CA VAL A 96 -2.93 -6.39 15.83
C VAL A 96 -4.45 -6.36 15.96
N LYS A 97 -5.08 -7.54 15.93
CA LYS A 97 -6.46 -7.69 16.37
C LYS A 97 -6.45 -7.85 17.90
N PRO A 98 -7.05 -6.92 18.67
CA PRO A 98 -7.13 -7.06 20.11
C PRO A 98 -7.90 -8.33 20.53
#